data_AF-A0A3D0Z968-F1
#
_entry.id   AF-A0A3D0Z968-F1
#
_cell.length_a   1.000
_cell.length_b   1.000
_cell.length_c   1.000
_cell.angle_alpha   90.00
_cell.angle_beta   90.00
_cell.angle_gamma   90.00
#
_symmetry.space_group_name_H-M   'P 1'
#
loop_
_entity.id
_entity.type
_entity.pdbx_description
1 polymer ?
#
loop_
_entity_poly.entity_id
_entity_poly.type
_entity_poly.pdbx_seq_one_letter_code
_entity_poly.pdbx_strand_id
1 'polypeptide(L)'
;SLGCDHWQLDRKLREVLQSFGVKAEEARRVTGTMRVFLLRAGLESAAVGKAAGGTVKARLSLRDGDFNPGRFAAWVLLENYHDDDFRNLLGMNIFDDITWFNKECFEQTLPYGILFGSIEAGEQAGRVAEISGVLTEAVSKSGYRLDTLVDLLNGYEAKAVKKTAVNKKAGGKK
;
A
#
# COMPACT_ATOMS: atom_id res chain seq x y z
N SER A 1 -6.24 26.17 10.09
CA SER A 1 -4.79 26.43 10.15
C SER A 1 -3.93 25.15 10.13
N LEU A 2 -4.43 24.00 9.64
CA LEU A 2 -3.74 22.69 9.69
C LEU A 2 -2.45 22.57 8.86
N GLY A 3 -2.21 23.49 7.90
CA GLY A 3 -1.05 23.40 7.01
C GLY A 3 0.29 23.79 7.65
N CYS A 4 0.30 24.62 8.70
CA CYS A 4 1.54 25.08 9.33
C CYS A 4 2.13 24.01 10.28
N ASP A 5 1.26 23.31 11.01
CA ASP A 5 1.66 22.26 11.95
C ASP A 5 2.20 21.02 11.23
N HIS A 6 1.62 20.67 10.08
CA HIS A 6 2.05 19.56 9.24
C HIS A 6 3.48 19.74 8.71
N TRP A 7 3.81 20.95 8.25
CA TRP A 7 5.16 21.30 7.79
C TRP A 7 6.22 21.24 8.90
N GLN A 8 5.83 21.53 10.14
CA GLN A 8 6.74 21.45 11.28
C GLN A 8 7.02 20.01 11.68
N LEU A 9 6.03 19.12 11.63
CA LEU A 9 6.21 17.69 11.92
C LEU A 9 7.17 17.03 10.93
N ASP A 10 6.95 17.22 9.63
CA ASP A 10 7.80 16.64 8.58
C ASP A 10 9.25 17.13 8.70
N ARG A 11 9.44 18.42 9.00
CA ARG A 11 10.76 18.98 9.25
C ARG A 11 11.41 18.34 10.48
N LYS A 12 10.67 18.22 11.58
CA LYS A 12 11.18 17.67 12.85
C LYS A 12 11.53 16.20 12.75
N LEU A 13 10.70 15.39 12.08
CA LEU A 13 10.99 13.98 11.81
C LEU A 13 12.28 13.83 10.99
N ARG A 14 12.45 14.64 9.95
CA ARG A 14 13.70 14.63 9.16
C ARG A 14 14.91 15.06 9.98
N GLU A 15 14.80 16.12 10.79
CA GLU A 15 15.86 16.57 11.70
C GLU A 15 16.26 15.47 12.69
N VAL A 16 15.29 14.77 13.27
CA VAL A 16 15.52 13.65 14.19
C VAL A 16 16.22 12.49 13.48
N LEU A 17 15.73 12.06 12.32
CA LEU A 17 16.37 10.97 11.55
C LEU A 17 17.81 11.33 11.17
N GLN A 18 18.06 12.56 10.74
CA GLN A 18 19.41 13.03 10.42
C GLN A 18 20.31 13.08 11.67
N SER A 19 19.77 13.39 12.85
CA SER A 19 20.53 13.32 14.11
C SER A 19 20.98 11.91 14.46
N PHE A 20 20.30 10.88 13.95
CA PHE A 20 20.70 9.47 14.03
C PHE A 20 21.63 9.03 12.89
N GLY A 21 22.07 9.95 12.03
CA GLY A 21 22.99 9.68 10.92
C GLY A 21 22.32 9.25 9.61
N VAL A 22 20.98 9.31 9.51
CA VAL A 22 20.25 9.02 8.27
C VAL A 22 20.51 10.12 7.23
N LYS A 23 20.80 9.75 5.98
CA LYS A 23 21.04 10.72 4.90
C LYS A 23 19.77 11.53 4.60
N ALA A 24 19.92 12.79 4.17
CA ALA A 24 18.78 13.69 3.94
C ALA A 24 17.71 13.12 2.97
N GLU A 25 18.14 12.49 1.88
CA GLU A 25 17.23 11.84 0.91
C GLU A 25 16.50 10.63 1.51
N GLU A 26 17.19 9.84 2.33
CA GLU A 26 16.59 8.71 3.03
C GLU A 26 15.60 9.18 4.10
N ALA A 27 15.93 10.22 4.87
CA ALA A 27 15.03 10.83 5.82
C ALA A 27 13.75 11.39 5.16
N ARG A 28 13.86 11.99 3.96
CA ARG A 28 12.71 12.39 3.15
C ARG A 28 11.83 11.20 2.78
N ARG A 29 12.41 10.11 2.27
CA ARG A 29 11.67 8.90 1.88
C ARG A 29 10.97 8.23 3.05
N VAL A 30 11.65 8.08 4.19
CA VAL A 30 11.08 7.51 5.41
C VAL A 30 9.90 8.36 5.89
N THR A 31 10.09 9.68 5.99
CA THR A 31 9.03 10.60 6.43
C THR A 31 7.83 10.59 5.47
N GLY A 32 8.09 10.56 4.15
CA GLY A 32 7.04 10.45 3.13
C GLY A 32 6.26 9.14 3.24
N THR A 33 6.96 8.02 3.43
CA THR A 33 6.31 6.72 3.64
C THR A 33 5.50 6.71 4.94
N MET A 34 6.07 7.22 6.05
CA MET A 34 5.34 7.37 7.31
C MET A 34 4.08 8.20 7.14
N ARG A 35 4.14 9.28 6.37
CA ARG A 35 3.00 10.16 6.11
C ARG A 35 1.89 9.44 5.34
N VAL A 36 2.23 8.71 4.28
CA VAL A 36 1.27 7.87 3.55
C VAL A 36 0.61 6.86 4.49
N PHE A 37 1.41 6.21 5.35
CA PHE A 37 0.89 5.28 6.36
C PHE A 37 0.00 5.96 7.41
N LEU A 38 0.39 7.13 7.92
CA LEU A 38 -0.38 7.88 8.92
C LEU A 38 -1.68 8.46 8.35
N LEU A 39 -1.68 8.94 7.10
CA LEU A 39 -2.88 9.39 6.40
C LEU A 39 -3.88 8.23 6.28
N ARG A 40 -3.38 7.04 5.96
CA ARG A 40 -4.19 5.81 5.93
C ARG A 40 -4.71 5.41 7.32
N ALA A 41 -3.88 5.40 8.35
CA ALA A 41 -4.28 5.06 9.72
C ALA A 41 -5.32 6.08 10.27
N GLY A 42 -5.20 7.36 9.90
CA GLY A 42 -6.17 8.40 10.23
C GLY A 42 -7.53 8.19 9.58
N LEU A 43 -7.58 7.66 8.36
CA LEU A 43 -8.83 7.29 7.68
C LEU A 43 -9.55 6.11 8.37
N GLU A 44 -8.81 5.20 9.01
CA GLU A 44 -9.43 4.16 9.85
C GLU A 44 -10.19 4.76 11.03
N SER A 45 -9.60 5.77 11.69
CA SER A 45 -10.21 6.48 12.83
C SER A 45 -11.42 7.32 12.43
N ALA A 46 -11.37 8.02 11.29
CA ALA A 46 -12.47 8.88 10.82
C ALA A 46 -13.73 8.11 10.39
N ALA A 47 -13.58 6.93 9.80
CA ALA A 47 -14.71 6.13 9.34
C ALA A 47 -15.40 5.29 10.43
N VAL A 48 -14.87 5.29 11.66
CA VAL A 48 -15.61 4.77 12.83
C VAL A 48 -16.74 5.74 13.23
N GLY A 49 -16.73 6.98 12.72
CA GLY A 49 -17.79 7.97 12.91
C GLY A 49 -18.37 8.47 11.59
N LYS A 50 -19.52 7.92 11.19
CA LYS A 50 -20.37 8.33 10.03
C LYS A 50 -19.92 7.84 8.64
N ALA A 51 -20.51 6.74 8.21
CA ALA A 51 -20.95 6.58 6.82
C ALA A 51 -22.38 6.04 6.82
N ALA A 52 -23.33 6.96 6.76
CA ALA A 52 -24.71 6.66 6.41
C ALA A 52 -24.77 6.39 4.89
N GLY A 53 -25.24 5.20 4.51
CA GLY A 53 -25.72 4.91 3.15
C GLY A 53 -24.65 4.88 2.05
N GLY A 54 -23.92 3.78 1.93
CA GLY A 54 -23.08 3.52 0.76
C GLY A 54 -22.10 2.38 1.02
N THR A 55 -22.15 1.34 0.19
CA THR A 55 -21.40 0.09 0.27
C THR A 55 -19.87 0.25 0.31
N VAL A 56 -19.29 0.50 1.48
CA VAL A 56 -17.86 0.21 1.76
C VAL A 56 -17.76 -1.23 2.27
N LYS A 57 -18.21 -2.20 1.46
CA LYS A 57 -18.20 -3.64 1.81
C LYS A 57 -16.85 -4.31 1.54
N ALA A 58 -15.82 -3.54 1.23
CA ALA A 58 -14.46 -4.01 0.95
C ALA A 58 -13.41 -3.20 1.71
N ARG A 59 -13.72 -2.82 2.96
CA ARG A 59 -12.65 -2.46 3.90
C ARG A 59 -11.89 -3.74 4.20
N LEU A 60 -10.87 -4.04 3.38
CA LEU A 60 -10.02 -5.22 3.54
C LEU A 60 -9.30 -5.09 4.87
N SER A 61 -9.92 -5.61 5.93
CA SER A 61 -9.22 -5.77 7.18
C SER A 61 -8.15 -6.84 6.96
N LEU A 62 -6.94 -6.59 7.48
CA LEU A 62 -5.93 -7.63 7.65
C LEU A 62 -6.40 -8.74 8.63
N ARG A 63 -7.63 -8.65 9.15
CA ARG A 63 -8.22 -9.54 10.15
C ARG A 63 -9.23 -10.53 9.58
N ASP A 64 -9.85 -10.27 8.43
CA ASP A 64 -10.91 -11.13 7.90
C ASP A 64 -10.37 -12.39 7.20
N GLY A 65 -11.18 -13.45 7.22
CA GLY A 65 -10.88 -14.76 6.63
C GLY A 65 -10.92 -14.81 5.10
N ASP A 66 -11.20 -13.69 4.42
CA ASP A 66 -11.22 -13.55 2.96
C ASP A 66 -10.13 -12.60 2.45
N PHE A 67 -8.99 -12.57 3.15
CA PHE A 67 -7.87 -11.72 2.79
C PHE A 67 -7.26 -12.14 1.46
N ASN A 68 -7.26 -11.21 0.50
CA ASN A 68 -6.59 -11.35 -0.78
C ASN A 68 -5.45 -10.32 -0.90
N PRO A 69 -4.17 -10.75 -0.92
CA PRO A 69 -3.03 -9.84 -0.95
C PRO A 69 -2.96 -8.98 -2.23
N GLY A 70 -3.38 -9.53 -3.38
CA GLY A 70 -3.42 -8.79 -4.65
C GLY A 70 -4.47 -7.70 -4.66
N ARG A 71 -5.68 -8.00 -4.18
CA ARG A 71 -6.77 -7.01 -4.04
C ARG A 71 -6.40 -5.91 -3.06
N PHE A 72 -5.80 -6.28 -1.94
CA PHE A 72 -5.32 -5.30 -0.96
C PHE A 72 -4.26 -4.38 -1.58
N ALA A 73 -3.26 -4.94 -2.26
CA ALA A 73 -2.24 -4.16 -2.94
C ALA A 73 -2.83 -3.20 -3.99
N ALA A 74 -3.78 -3.68 -4.81
CA ALA A 74 -4.48 -2.85 -5.80
C ALA A 74 -5.24 -1.70 -5.13
N TRP A 75 -5.98 -2.00 -4.06
CA TRP A 75 -6.73 -0.98 -3.32
C TRP A 75 -5.79 0.07 -2.72
N VAL A 76 -4.66 -0.33 -2.11
CA VAL A 76 -3.69 0.63 -1.56
C VAL A 76 -3.16 1.57 -2.64
N LEU A 77 -2.79 1.03 -3.81
CA LEU A 77 -2.30 1.84 -4.92
C LEU A 77 -3.37 2.83 -5.42
N LEU A 78 -4.60 2.35 -5.65
CA LEU A 78 -5.68 3.16 -6.22
C LEU A 78 -6.20 4.22 -5.24
N GLU A 79 -6.34 3.89 -3.96
CA GLU A 79 -6.81 4.82 -2.94
C GLU A 79 -5.82 5.96 -2.72
N ASN A 80 -4.52 5.69 -2.83
CA ASN A 80 -3.46 6.67 -2.61
C ASN A 80 -2.96 7.32 -3.91
N TYR A 81 -3.41 6.85 -5.08
CA TYR A 81 -2.93 7.35 -6.38
C TYR A 81 -3.11 8.86 -6.56
N HIS A 82 -4.19 9.42 -6.02
CA HIS A 82 -4.49 10.84 -6.14
C HIS A 82 -3.64 11.73 -5.22
N ASP A 83 -2.91 11.16 -4.26
CA ASP A 83 -2.05 11.89 -3.34
C ASP A 83 -0.72 12.25 -4.01
N ASP A 84 -0.34 13.54 -3.98
CA ASP A 84 0.90 14.02 -4.62
C ASP A 84 2.16 13.46 -3.94
N ASP A 85 2.14 13.29 -2.61
CA ASP A 85 3.27 12.74 -1.87
C ASP A 85 3.46 11.25 -2.18
N PHE A 86 2.36 10.50 -2.32
CA PHE A 86 2.39 9.11 -2.77
C PHE A 86 2.96 8.97 -4.19
N ARG A 87 2.50 9.82 -5.12
CA ARG A 87 3.01 9.86 -6.50
C ARG A 87 4.49 10.20 -6.54
N ASN A 88 4.92 11.20 -5.77
CA ASN A 88 6.32 11.60 -5.67
C ASN A 88 7.19 10.50 -5.05
N LEU A 89 6.69 9.81 -4.02
CA LEU A 89 7.39 8.71 -3.34
C LEU A 89 7.68 7.55 -4.30
N LEU A 90 6.73 7.21 -5.17
CA LEU A 90 6.87 6.15 -6.16
C LEU A 90 7.54 6.63 -7.47
N GLY A 91 7.91 7.91 -7.56
CA GLY A 91 8.48 8.51 -8.76
C GLY A 91 7.55 8.35 -9.97
N MET A 92 6.25 8.56 -9.77
CA MET A 92 5.27 8.44 -10.84
C MET A 92 5.44 9.54 -11.88
N ASN A 93 5.39 9.16 -13.15
CA ASN A 93 5.48 10.07 -14.28
C ASN A 93 4.39 9.73 -15.31
N ILE A 94 3.83 10.76 -15.95
CA ILE A 94 2.83 10.60 -17.01
C ILE A 94 3.48 11.04 -18.32
N PHE A 95 3.51 10.13 -19.29
CA PHE A 95 3.99 10.41 -20.64
C PHE A 95 3.08 9.73 -21.66
N ASP A 96 2.57 10.51 -22.62
CA ASP A 96 1.64 10.03 -23.65
C ASP A 96 0.42 9.29 -23.06
N ASP A 97 -0.20 9.90 -22.05
CA ASP A 97 -1.32 9.35 -21.27
C ASP A 97 -1.03 8.03 -20.52
N ILE A 98 0.22 7.55 -20.53
CA ILE A 98 0.64 6.37 -19.79
C ILE A 98 1.31 6.80 -18.48
N THR A 99 0.83 6.26 -17.36
CA THR A 99 1.44 6.45 -16.05
C THR A 99 2.47 5.35 -15.76
N TRP A 100 3.71 5.76 -15.56
CA TRP A 100 4.84 4.91 -15.18
C TRP A 100 5.25 5.18 -13.74
N PHE A 101 5.80 4.20 -13.05
CA PHE A 101 6.49 4.39 -11.79
C PHE A 101 7.99 4.14 -11.93
N ASN A 102 8.80 4.86 -11.16
CA ASN A 102 10.23 4.67 -11.17
C ASN A 102 10.59 3.40 -10.40
N LYS A 103 11.30 2.48 -11.06
CA LYS A 103 11.76 1.22 -10.46
C LYS A 103 12.52 1.43 -9.16
N GLU A 104 13.53 2.30 -9.17
CA GLU A 104 14.40 2.52 -8.01
C GLU A 104 13.63 3.15 -6.86
N CYS A 105 12.74 4.11 -7.14
CA CYS A 105 11.85 4.70 -6.13
C CYS A 105 10.94 3.64 -5.50
N PHE A 106 10.37 2.74 -6.32
CA PHE A 106 9.55 1.64 -5.83
C PHE A 106 10.35 0.69 -4.93
N GLU A 107 11.50 0.21 -5.41
CA GLU A 107 12.37 -0.72 -4.67
C GLU A 107 12.88 -0.12 -3.35
N GLN A 108 13.11 1.19 -3.31
CA GLN A 108 13.51 1.90 -2.10
C GLN A 108 12.35 2.13 -1.14
N THR A 109 11.12 2.28 -1.65
CA THR A 109 9.91 2.53 -0.82
C THR A 109 9.38 1.25 -0.20
N LEU A 110 9.47 0.13 -0.92
CA LEU A 110 8.88 -1.14 -0.52
C LEU A 110 9.33 -1.63 0.89
N PRO A 111 10.62 -1.60 1.27
CA PRO A 111 11.06 -2.01 2.61
C PRO A 111 10.40 -1.21 3.73
N TYR A 112 10.21 0.10 3.54
CA TYR A 112 9.52 0.94 4.51
C TYR A 112 8.03 0.62 4.59
N GLY A 113 7.41 0.32 3.46
CA GLY A 113 6.03 -0.16 3.42
C GLY A 113 5.83 -1.48 4.17
N ILE A 114 6.76 -2.43 4.01
CA ILE A 114 6.76 -3.70 4.75
C ILE A 114 6.93 -3.43 6.26
N LEU A 115 7.89 -2.57 6.62
CA LEU A 115 8.19 -2.26 8.02
C LEU A 115 6.96 -1.66 8.73
N PHE A 116 6.41 -0.57 8.20
CA PHE A 116 5.27 0.10 8.82
C PHE A 116 4.01 -0.77 8.77
N GLY A 117 3.77 -1.46 7.66
CA GLY A 117 2.67 -2.41 7.54
C GLY A 117 2.78 -3.55 8.56
N SER A 118 3.99 -4.05 8.84
CA SER A 118 4.20 -5.12 9.82
C SER A 118 3.97 -4.65 11.25
N ILE A 119 4.38 -3.42 11.58
CA ILE A 119 4.11 -2.80 12.88
C ILE A 119 2.61 -2.67 13.11
N GLU A 120 1.85 -2.23 12.10
CA GLU A 120 0.40 -2.07 12.16
C GLU A 120 -0.34 -3.42 12.20
N ALA A 121 0.14 -4.40 11.44
CA ALA A 121 -0.47 -5.72 11.35
C ALA A 121 -0.32 -6.56 12.63
N GLY A 122 0.68 -6.28 13.47
CA GLY A 122 0.98 -7.03 14.69
C GLY A 122 1.16 -8.52 14.40
N GLU A 123 0.32 -9.37 14.99
CA GLU A 123 0.33 -10.82 14.78
C GLU A 123 0.07 -11.24 13.31
N GLN A 124 -0.47 -10.35 12.47
CA GLN A 124 -0.72 -10.59 11.05
C GLN A 124 0.44 -10.14 10.14
N ALA A 125 1.63 -9.87 10.66
CA ALA A 125 2.80 -9.45 9.87
C ALA A 125 3.12 -10.42 8.70
N GLY A 126 2.79 -11.71 8.82
CA GLY A 126 2.90 -12.67 7.71
C GLY A 126 2.11 -12.27 6.46
N ARG A 127 0.94 -11.64 6.62
CA ARG A 127 0.12 -11.14 5.51
C ARG A 127 0.78 -9.96 4.77
N VAL A 128 1.58 -9.16 5.48
CA VAL A 128 2.34 -8.04 4.89
C VAL A 128 3.44 -8.57 3.97
N ALA A 129 4.11 -9.66 4.38
CA ALA A 129 5.07 -10.34 3.52
C ALA A 129 4.41 -10.93 2.27
N GLU A 130 3.20 -11.51 2.39
CA GLU A 130 2.43 -12.00 1.24
C GLU A 130 2.05 -10.87 0.27
N ILE A 131 1.56 -9.73 0.77
CA ILE A 131 1.27 -8.53 -0.03
C ILE A 131 2.52 -8.09 -0.77
N SER A 132 3.65 -7.98 -0.07
CA SER A 132 4.91 -7.55 -0.67
C SER A 132 5.36 -8.50 -1.78
N GLY A 133 5.25 -9.81 -1.58
CA GLY A 133 5.62 -10.79 -2.61
C GLY A 133 4.77 -10.65 -3.88
N VAL A 134 3.45 -10.53 -3.70
CA VAL A 134 2.51 -10.31 -4.82
C VAL A 134 2.78 -9.00 -5.54
N LEU A 135 3.02 -7.93 -4.78
CA LEU A 135 3.28 -6.61 -5.35
C LEU A 135 4.59 -6.58 -6.15
N THR A 136 5.67 -7.16 -5.63
CA THR A 136 6.96 -7.25 -6.34
C THR A 136 6.83 -8.05 -7.65
N GLU A 137 6.12 -9.17 -7.62
CA GLU A 137 5.88 -9.98 -8.82
C GLU A 137 5.06 -9.21 -9.87
N ALA A 138 3.98 -8.55 -9.45
CA ALA A 138 3.11 -7.79 -10.34
C ALA A 138 3.82 -6.57 -10.93
N VAL A 139 4.62 -5.86 -10.13
CA VAL A 139 5.44 -4.73 -10.58
C VAL A 139 6.43 -5.15 -11.66
N SER A 140 7.17 -6.24 -11.44
CA SER A 140 8.11 -6.75 -12.44
C SER A 140 7.41 -7.09 -13.77
N LYS A 141 6.23 -7.73 -13.70
CA LYS A 141 5.44 -8.10 -14.89
C LYS A 141 4.76 -6.92 -15.59
N SER A 142 4.47 -5.84 -14.86
CA SER A 142 3.79 -4.66 -15.41
C SER A 142 4.69 -3.82 -16.32
N GLY A 143 6.00 -4.08 -16.35
CA GLY A 143 6.95 -3.20 -17.02
C GLY A 143 6.98 -1.80 -16.42
N TYR A 144 6.63 -1.66 -15.14
CA TYR A 144 6.52 -0.40 -14.42
C TYR A 144 5.38 0.53 -14.85
N ARG A 145 4.35 -0.01 -15.53
CA ARG A 145 3.14 0.74 -15.89
C ARG A 145 2.04 0.54 -14.86
N LEU A 146 1.42 1.64 -14.42
CA LEU A 146 0.42 1.60 -13.36
C LEU A 146 -0.86 0.88 -13.78
N ASP A 147 -1.34 1.10 -15.00
CA ASP A 147 -2.54 0.45 -15.56
C ASP A 147 -2.38 -1.08 -15.55
N THR A 148 -1.25 -1.56 -16.06
CA THR A 148 -0.91 -2.97 -16.18
C THR A 148 -0.69 -3.59 -14.80
N LEU A 149 -0.09 -2.85 -13.86
CA LEU A 149 0.05 -3.27 -12.47
C LEU A 149 -1.31 -3.49 -11.82
N VAL A 150 -2.24 -2.54 -11.96
CA VAL A 150 -3.58 -2.65 -11.38
C VAL A 150 -4.33 -3.83 -11.97
N ASP A 151 -4.26 -4.04 -13.29
CA ASP A 151 -4.87 -5.19 -13.95
C ASP A 151 -4.30 -6.53 -13.46
N LEU A 152 -2.97 -6.62 -13.31
CA LEU A 152 -2.30 -7.80 -12.78
C LEU A 152 -2.73 -8.10 -11.34
N LEU A 153 -2.78 -7.08 -10.48
CA LEU A 153 -3.16 -7.20 -9.08
C LEU A 153 -4.63 -7.59 -8.91
N ASN A 154 -5.53 -7.02 -9.72
CA ASN A 154 -6.94 -7.44 -9.76
C ASN A 154 -7.07 -8.87 -10.32
N GLY A 155 -6.23 -9.26 -11.27
CA GLY A 155 -6.16 -10.63 -11.81
C GLY A 155 -5.75 -11.71 -10.79
N TYR A 156 -5.15 -11.35 -9.65
CA TYR A 156 -4.90 -12.31 -8.56
C TYR A 156 -6.19 -12.85 -7.93
N GLU A 157 -7.32 -12.12 -8.01
CA GLU A 157 -8.62 -12.61 -7.56
C GLU A 157 -9.06 -13.88 -8.30
N ALA A 158 -8.89 -13.92 -9.63
CA ALA A 158 -9.30 -15.06 -10.45
C ALA A 158 -8.53 -16.35 -10.11
N LYS A 159 -7.28 -16.22 -9.63
CA LYS A 159 -6.46 -17.37 -9.20
C LYS A 159 -6.76 -17.79 -7.76
N ALA A 160 -6.97 -16.84 -6.84
CA ALA A 160 -7.33 -17.11 -5.45
C ALA A 160 -8.71 -17.79 -5.35
N VAL A 161 -9.72 -17.27 -6.06
CA VAL A 161 -11.08 -17.84 -6.10
C VAL A 161 -11.07 -19.27 -6.66
N LYS A 162 -10.27 -19.55 -7.70
CA LYS A 162 -10.09 -20.91 -8.23
C LYS A 162 -9.48 -21.86 -7.20
N LYS A 163 -8.47 -21.43 -6.43
CA LYS A 163 -7.82 -22.27 -5.40
C LYS A 163 -8.79 -22.61 -4.26
N THR A 164 -9.61 -21.64 -3.83
CA THR A 164 -10.63 -21.86 -2.78
C THR A 164 -11.77 -22.76 -3.26
N ALA A 165 -12.21 -22.63 -4.52
CA ALA A 165 -13.24 -23.48 -5.12
C ALA A 165 -12.79 -24.94 -5.29
N VAL A 166 -11.51 -25.18 -5.60
CA VAL A 166 -10.92 -26.53 -5.69
C VAL A 166 -10.82 -27.18 -4.31
N ASN A 167 -10.39 -26.45 -3.28
CA ASN A 167 -10.34 -26.97 -1.91
C ASN A 167 -11.73 -27.29 -1.33
N LYS A 168 -12.76 -26.50 -1.67
CA LYS A 168 -14.14 -26.77 -1.23
C LYS A 168 -14.74 -28.03 -1.89
N LYS A 169 -14.33 -28.37 -3.12
CA LYS A 169 -14.70 -29.63 -3.78
C LYS A 169 -13.96 -30.85 -3.22
N ALA A 170 -12.75 -30.67 -2.68
CA ALA A 170 -11.97 -31.76 -2.08
C ALA A 170 -12.44 -32.15 -0.67
N GLY A 171 -13.05 -31.23 0.08
CA GLY A 171 -13.61 -31.50 1.42
C GLY A 171 -15.02 -32.10 1.44
N GLY A 172 -15.66 -32.27 0.29
CA GLY A 172 -17.07 -32.70 0.15
C GLY A 172 -17.29 -34.19 -0.17
N LYS A 173 -16.27 -35.03 -0.02
CA LYS A 173 -16.43 -36.49 -0.01
C LYS A 173 -15.98 -37.03 1.34
N LYS A 174 -16.92 -37.08 2.29
CA LYS A 174 -16.93 -38.08 3.35
C LYS A 174 -18.17 -38.94 3.12
#